data_AF-A0A1E1LCZ1-F1
#
_entry.id   AF-A0A1E1LCZ1-F1
#
_cell.length_a   1.000
_cell.length_b   1.000
_cell.length_c   1.000
_cell.angle_alpha   90.00
_cell.angle_beta   90.00
_cell.angle_gamma   90.00
#
_symmetry.space_group_name_H-M   'P 1'
#
loop_
_entity.id
_entity.type
_entity.pdbx_description
1 polymer ?
#
loop_
_entity_poly.entity_id
_entity_poly.type
_entity_poly.pdbx_seq_one_letter_code
_entity_poly.pdbx_strand_id
1 'polypeptide(L)'
;MSRTQTWLVLKIKSKHVGFGMIAEIWIATVRRERSIRGPISEMLTRRIAAARPLRNAFPVVRRTAINQQRGLVQQLEPIYPKLTEAEDPGMNGGYINPPPIKRQFRDPHADWWDKQERRNYGEPVHEDNDILGMFSPEEYTHTTPGKGLFQIGCFVAVVLGLCTVVGMTYPDKQSAPREFEGGLERELGGPDALRARAPGDE
;
A
#
# COMPACT_ATOMS: atom_id res chain seq x y z
N MET A 1 -55.27 -28.46 -8.84
CA MET A 1 -54.64 -29.80 -8.97
C MET A 1 -53.40 -29.66 -9.85
N SER A 2 -52.27 -29.27 -9.24
CA SER A 2 -51.12 -30.12 -8.90
C SER A 2 -50.36 -30.63 -10.14
N ARG A 3 -49.29 -29.92 -10.53
CA ARG A 3 -48.20 -30.47 -11.34
C ARG A 3 -47.03 -30.73 -10.41
N THR A 4 -46.92 -31.97 -9.99
CA THR A 4 -45.79 -32.57 -9.28
C THR A 4 -44.54 -32.52 -10.17
N GLN A 5 -43.48 -31.86 -9.69
CA GLN A 5 -42.13 -31.95 -10.25
C GLN A 5 -41.40 -33.09 -9.53
N THR A 6 -41.10 -34.15 -10.27
CA THR A 6 -40.36 -35.32 -9.83
C THR A 6 -38.87 -34.98 -9.80
N TRP A 7 -38.25 -35.01 -8.62
CA TRP A 7 -36.80 -34.85 -8.47
C TRP A 7 -36.11 -36.20 -8.64
N LEU A 8 -35.30 -36.32 -9.69
CA LEU A 8 -34.41 -37.46 -9.90
C LEU A 8 -33.13 -37.19 -9.10
N VAL A 9 -33.03 -37.79 -7.90
CA VAL A 9 -31.82 -37.75 -7.08
C VAL A 9 -30.84 -38.79 -7.64
N LEU A 10 -29.91 -38.35 -8.47
CA LEU A 10 -28.78 -39.18 -8.90
C LEU A 10 -27.74 -39.22 -7.77
N LYS A 11 -27.74 -40.31 -7.01
CA LYS A 11 -26.80 -40.53 -5.90
C LYS A 11 -25.49 -41.11 -6.45
N ILE A 12 -24.59 -40.25 -6.90
CA ILE A 12 -23.22 -40.66 -7.24
C ILE A 12 -22.40 -40.72 -5.95
N LYS A 13 -22.10 -41.96 -5.54
CA LYS A 13 -21.23 -42.28 -4.41
C LYS A 13 -19.80 -42.37 -4.94
N SER A 14 -19.09 -41.24 -4.99
CA SER A 14 -17.65 -41.25 -5.27
C SER A 14 -16.88 -40.99 -3.98
N LYS A 15 -16.30 -42.06 -3.45
CA LYS A 15 -15.19 -41.98 -2.49
C LYS A 15 -13.99 -41.55 -3.33
N HIS A 16 -13.29 -40.48 -2.95
CA HIS A 16 -11.84 -40.26 -2.96
C HIS A 16 -11.59 -38.77 -2.67
N VAL A 17 -10.52 -38.53 -1.93
CA VAL A 17 -10.27 -37.38 -1.08
C VAL A 17 -9.63 -36.23 -1.88
N GLY A 18 -10.19 -35.03 -1.72
CA GLY A 18 -9.46 -33.76 -1.64
C GLY A 18 -8.75 -33.25 -2.88
N PHE A 19 -9.48 -32.66 -3.82
CA PHE A 19 -9.00 -31.57 -4.69
C PHE A 19 -10.20 -30.97 -5.44
N GLY A 20 -10.90 -29.99 -4.87
CA GLY A 20 -12.13 -29.50 -5.53
C GLY A 20 -12.88 -28.35 -4.87
N MET A 21 -12.26 -27.59 -3.96
CA MET A 21 -12.95 -26.53 -3.20
C MET A 21 -12.41 -25.13 -3.50
N ILE A 22 -11.87 -24.89 -4.69
CA ILE A 22 -11.34 -23.58 -5.09
C ILE A 22 -11.97 -23.06 -6.41
N ALA A 23 -12.70 -23.89 -7.16
CA ALA A 23 -13.26 -23.51 -8.47
C ALA A 23 -14.69 -22.94 -8.41
N GLU A 24 -15.42 -23.08 -7.30
CA GLU A 24 -16.87 -22.79 -7.23
C GLU A 24 -17.21 -21.37 -6.74
N ILE A 25 -16.22 -20.56 -6.31
CA ILE A 25 -16.49 -19.25 -5.70
C ILE A 25 -16.44 -18.08 -6.71
N TRP A 26 -16.00 -18.31 -7.96
CA TRP A 26 -15.74 -17.19 -8.89
C TRP A 26 -16.85 -16.88 -9.91
N ILE A 27 -17.97 -17.61 -9.93
CA ILE A 27 -19.01 -17.43 -10.97
C ILE A 27 -20.32 -16.78 -10.46
N ALA A 28 -20.44 -16.44 -9.17
CA ALA A 28 -21.71 -16.02 -8.59
C ALA A 28 -21.96 -14.50 -8.40
N THR A 29 -21.12 -13.60 -8.94
CA THR A 29 -21.24 -12.14 -8.62
C THR A 29 -21.60 -11.21 -9.78
N VAL A 30 -21.98 -11.72 -10.96
CA VAL A 30 -22.38 -10.84 -12.09
C VAL A 30 -23.70 -11.27 -12.72
N ARG A 31 -24.81 -11.16 -11.98
CA ARG A 31 -26.15 -10.99 -12.59
C ARG A 31 -27.26 -10.61 -11.60
N ARG A 32 -27.47 -9.31 -11.34
CA ARG A 32 -28.79 -8.76 -10.94
C ARG A 32 -28.82 -7.24 -11.17
N GLU A 33 -29.27 -6.81 -12.35
CA GLU A 33 -30.52 -6.05 -12.59
C GLU A 33 -30.47 -4.58 -12.18
N ARG A 34 -30.37 -3.67 -13.15
CA ARG A 34 -31.46 -3.06 -13.96
C ARG A 34 -32.22 -1.95 -13.22
N SER A 35 -31.95 -0.73 -13.72
CA SER A 35 -32.97 0.23 -14.16
C SER A 35 -33.96 0.77 -13.13
N ILE A 36 -33.69 1.99 -12.66
CA ILE A 36 -34.75 2.95 -12.32
C ILE A 36 -34.38 4.28 -13.01
N ARG A 37 -35.12 4.62 -14.07
CA ARG A 37 -35.20 5.99 -14.63
C ARG A 37 -36.52 6.59 -14.14
N GLY A 38 -36.47 7.82 -13.66
CA GLY A 38 -37.62 8.72 -13.48
C GLY A 38 -37.13 10.17 -13.59
N PRO A 39 -37.84 11.08 -14.28
CA PRO A 39 -37.33 12.40 -14.62
C PRO A 39 -37.70 13.44 -13.55
N ILE A 40 -36.79 14.37 -13.26
CA ILE A 40 -37.14 15.63 -12.59
C ILE A 40 -36.48 16.78 -13.35
N SER A 41 -37.32 17.77 -13.60
CA SER A 41 -37.19 18.97 -14.41
C SER A 41 -35.98 19.86 -14.13
N GLU A 42 -35.44 20.37 -15.25
CA GLU A 42 -34.89 21.70 -15.53
C GLU A 42 -35.07 22.85 -14.52
N MET A 43 -34.14 23.80 -14.66
CA MET A 43 -34.07 25.17 -14.15
C MET A 43 -33.44 25.40 -12.77
N LEU A 44 -32.22 25.97 -12.74
CA LEU A 44 -32.04 27.41 -12.46
C LEU A 44 -30.55 27.85 -12.42
N THR A 45 -30.28 28.85 -13.25
CA THR A 45 -29.50 30.06 -12.91
C THR A 45 -27.96 30.01 -12.98
N ARG A 46 -27.50 30.47 -14.16
CA ARG A 46 -26.24 31.20 -14.38
C ARG A 46 -25.92 32.14 -13.19
N ARG A 47 -24.78 31.91 -12.55
CA ARG A 47 -24.05 32.98 -11.85
C ARG A 47 -22.68 33.11 -12.49
N ILE A 48 -22.54 34.20 -13.23
CA ILE A 48 -21.29 34.72 -13.76
C ILE A 48 -20.44 35.14 -12.55
N ALA A 49 -19.37 34.40 -12.27
CA ALA A 49 -18.37 34.80 -11.29
C ALA A 49 -17.38 35.75 -11.96
N ALA A 50 -17.44 37.03 -11.60
CA ALA A 50 -16.45 38.02 -12.00
C ALA A 50 -15.11 37.70 -11.31
N ALA A 51 -14.08 37.41 -12.11
CA ALA A 51 -12.72 37.25 -11.62
C ALA A 51 -12.15 38.62 -11.18
N ARG A 52 -11.75 38.74 -9.91
CA ARG A 52 -10.95 39.87 -9.41
C ARG A 52 -9.47 39.50 -9.53
N PRO A 53 -8.61 40.33 -10.16
CA PRO A 53 -7.18 40.06 -10.16
C PRO A 53 -6.59 40.35 -8.76
N LEU A 54 -6.01 39.32 -8.14
CA LEU A 54 -5.21 39.46 -6.94
C LEU A 54 -3.88 40.12 -7.31
N ARG A 55 -3.70 41.39 -6.93
CA ARG A 55 -2.39 42.05 -6.95
C ARG A 55 -1.56 41.51 -5.78
N ASN A 56 -0.60 40.64 -6.09
CA ASN A 56 0.44 40.24 -5.14
C ASN A 56 1.36 41.44 -4.87
N ALA A 57 1.24 42.03 -3.69
CA ALA A 57 2.27 42.90 -3.12
C ALA A 57 2.47 42.48 -1.66
N PHE A 58 3.39 41.53 -1.45
CA PHE A 58 3.87 41.20 -0.11
C PHE A 58 4.89 42.28 0.30
N PRO A 59 4.69 43.02 1.40
CA PRO A 59 5.76 43.85 1.94
C PRO A 59 6.87 42.93 2.48
N VAL A 60 8.07 43.06 1.91
CA VAL A 60 9.29 42.45 2.47
C VAL A 60 9.60 43.18 3.78
N VAL A 61 9.06 42.66 4.88
CA VAL A 61 9.46 43.06 6.23
C VAL A 61 10.86 42.48 6.46
N ARG A 62 11.88 43.34 6.38
CA ARG A 62 13.23 43.01 6.86
C ARG A 62 13.12 42.76 8.37
N ARG A 63 13.06 41.49 8.78
CA ARG A 63 13.16 41.08 10.17
C ARG A 63 14.54 41.51 10.69
N THR A 64 14.55 42.53 11.54
CA THR A 64 15.71 42.89 12.36
C THR A 64 16.07 41.72 13.27
N ALA A 65 17.37 41.52 13.48
CA ALA A 65 17.95 40.35 14.09
C ALA A 65 17.62 40.21 15.58
N ILE A 66 16.56 39.48 15.92
CA ILE A 66 16.31 38.94 17.28
C ILE A 66 16.92 37.52 17.39
N ASN A 67 18.14 37.32 16.89
CA ASN A 67 18.79 36.01 16.87
C ASN A 67 20.16 35.99 17.57
N GLN A 68 20.64 37.09 18.15
CA GLN A 68 21.98 37.11 18.73
C GLN A 68 22.11 36.50 20.14
N GLN A 69 21.01 36.26 20.86
CA GLN A 69 21.11 35.74 22.23
C GLN A 69 21.12 34.20 22.36
N ARG A 70 20.90 33.44 21.29
CA ARG A 70 20.95 31.97 21.36
C ARG A 70 22.36 31.38 21.28
N GLY A 71 23.36 32.17 20.87
CA GLY A 71 24.74 31.68 20.70
C GLY A 71 25.53 31.51 22.01
N LEU A 72 25.21 32.26 23.06
CA LEU A 72 25.98 32.22 24.32
C LEU A 72 25.60 31.05 25.24
N VAL A 73 24.39 30.50 25.12
CA VAL A 73 23.95 29.32 25.89
C VAL A 73 24.53 28.03 25.29
N GLN A 74 24.99 28.05 24.03
CA GLN A 74 25.50 26.88 23.32
C GLN A 74 26.94 26.47 23.74
N GLN A 75 27.67 27.31 24.48
CA GLN A 75 29.09 27.06 24.79
C GLN A 75 29.34 26.45 26.18
N LEU A 76 28.32 26.33 27.02
CA LEU A 76 28.42 25.59 28.27
C LEU A 76 28.07 24.13 27.96
N GLU A 77 29.03 23.41 27.38
CA GLU A 77 28.99 21.95 27.35
C GLU A 77 28.79 21.47 28.79
N PRO A 78 27.68 20.79 29.12
CA PRO A 78 27.49 20.26 30.45
C PRO A 78 28.66 19.31 30.72
N ILE A 79 29.29 19.42 31.89
CA ILE A 79 30.41 18.57 32.28
C ILE A 79 29.83 17.18 32.58
N TYR A 80 29.61 16.39 31.53
CA TYR A 80 29.33 14.97 31.67
C TYR A 80 30.67 14.26 31.89
N PRO A 81 30.77 13.36 32.89
CA PRO A 81 31.95 12.51 33.02
C PRO A 81 32.09 11.70 31.73
N LYS A 82 33.17 11.94 30.99
CA LYS A 82 33.51 11.13 29.82
C LYS A 82 34.04 9.80 30.34
N LEU A 83 33.19 8.77 30.25
CA LEU A 83 33.60 7.40 30.53
C LEU A 83 34.63 6.98 29.48
N THR A 84 35.65 6.26 29.91
CA THR A 84 36.62 5.69 28.98
C THR A 84 35.97 4.55 28.20
N GLU A 85 36.52 4.20 27.03
CA GLU A 85 36.05 3.07 26.21
C GLU A 85 35.98 1.74 27.01
N ALA A 86 36.84 1.58 28.01
CA ALA A 86 36.84 0.41 28.89
C ALA A 86 35.69 0.41 29.91
N GLU A 87 35.21 1.59 30.31
CA GLU A 87 34.13 1.78 31.27
C GLU A 87 32.75 1.82 30.60
N ASP A 88 32.68 2.29 29.34
CA ASP A 88 31.45 2.40 28.55
C ASP A 88 31.68 2.04 27.07
N PRO A 89 31.83 0.74 26.75
CA PRO A 89 31.99 0.29 25.35
C PRO A 89 30.77 0.59 24.47
N GLY A 90 29.60 0.81 25.08
CA GLY A 90 28.35 1.12 24.37
C GLY A 90 28.15 2.61 24.11
N MET A 91 29.02 3.46 24.66
CA MET A 91 28.85 4.93 24.67
C MET A 91 27.46 5.36 25.17
N ASN A 92 26.88 4.62 26.11
CA ASN A 92 25.50 4.80 26.56
C ASN A 92 25.41 5.60 27.89
N GLY A 93 26.53 6.12 28.37
CA GLY A 93 26.61 6.93 29.59
C GLY A 93 26.44 6.12 30.87
N GLY A 94 26.73 4.81 30.84
CA GLY A 94 26.55 3.92 31.99
C GLY A 94 25.09 3.53 32.23
N TYR A 95 24.23 3.66 31.21
CA TYR A 95 22.85 3.21 31.28
C TYR A 95 22.78 1.69 31.35
N ILE A 96 21.90 1.16 32.22
CA ILE A 96 21.69 -0.29 32.33
C ILE A 96 20.95 -0.75 31.08
N ASN A 97 21.70 -1.35 30.15
CA ASN A 97 21.13 -1.84 28.90
C ASN A 97 20.78 -3.34 29.01
N PRO A 98 19.50 -3.72 29.14
CA PRO A 98 19.09 -5.13 29.12
C PRO A 98 19.41 -5.76 27.75
N PRO A 99 19.29 -7.10 27.58
CA PRO A 99 19.48 -7.73 26.28
C PRO A 99 18.49 -7.21 25.20
N PRO A 100 18.92 -7.08 23.93
CA PRO A 100 18.08 -6.59 22.82
C PRO A 100 17.06 -7.65 22.39
N ILE A 101 16.03 -7.87 23.21
CA ILE A 101 14.97 -8.85 22.93
C ILE A 101 13.69 -8.09 22.57
N LYS A 102 13.18 -8.34 21.37
CA LYS A 102 11.95 -7.72 20.91
C LYS A 102 10.76 -8.16 21.77
N ARG A 103 9.93 -7.20 22.17
CA ARG A 103 8.78 -7.42 23.07
C ARG A 103 7.76 -8.41 22.54
N GLN A 104 7.68 -8.57 21.21
CA GLN A 104 6.80 -9.57 20.58
C GLN A 104 7.08 -11.01 21.01
N PHE A 105 8.33 -11.32 21.41
CA PHE A 105 8.74 -12.67 21.84
C PHE A 105 8.55 -12.93 23.33
N ARG A 106 8.17 -11.89 24.08
CA ARG A 106 7.77 -12.07 25.48
C ARG A 106 6.47 -12.85 25.56
N ASP A 107 6.29 -13.59 26.64
CA ASP A 107 5.10 -14.39 26.88
C ASP A 107 3.82 -13.54 26.75
N PRO A 108 2.94 -13.83 25.78
CA PRO A 108 1.69 -13.08 25.58
C PRO A 108 0.66 -13.32 26.69
N HIS A 109 0.81 -14.37 27.49
CA HIS A 109 -0.16 -14.78 28.51
C HIS A 109 0.27 -14.42 29.93
N ALA A 110 1.47 -13.87 30.11
CA ALA A 110 1.95 -13.43 31.41
C ALA A 110 1.19 -12.20 31.95
N ASP A 111 1.21 -12.05 33.27
CA ASP A 111 0.50 -10.96 33.95
C ASP A 111 1.30 -9.65 33.94
N TRP A 112 1.41 -9.01 32.76
CA TRP A 112 2.08 -7.72 32.60
C TRP A 112 1.28 -6.55 33.20
N TRP A 113 1.97 -5.55 33.75
CA TRP A 113 1.35 -4.26 34.15
C TRP A 113 0.80 -3.50 32.94
N ASP A 114 1.62 -3.35 31.90
CA ASP A 114 1.23 -2.86 30.59
C ASP A 114 0.99 -4.05 29.66
N LYS A 115 -0.28 -4.39 29.44
CA LYS A 115 -0.68 -5.53 28.60
C LYS A 115 -0.34 -5.35 27.13
N GLN A 116 -0.38 -4.11 26.63
CA GLN A 116 -0.18 -3.85 25.21
C GLN A 116 1.29 -4.01 24.83
N GLU A 117 2.17 -3.44 25.66
CA GLU A 117 3.61 -3.46 25.45
C GLU A 117 4.30 -4.67 26.10
N ARG A 118 3.56 -5.51 26.84
CA ARG A 118 4.10 -6.65 27.61
C ARG A 118 5.25 -6.23 28.54
N ARG A 119 5.01 -5.21 29.36
CA ARG A 119 6.00 -4.56 30.23
C ARG A 119 5.51 -4.44 31.67
N ASN A 120 6.42 -4.63 32.63
CA ASN A 120 6.20 -4.32 34.04
C ASN A 120 6.65 -2.91 34.41
N TYR A 121 6.03 -2.33 35.43
CA TYR A 121 6.41 -1.02 35.93
C TYR A 121 7.82 -1.06 36.55
N GLY A 122 8.68 -0.09 36.20
CA GLY A 122 10.04 0.01 36.73
C GLY A 122 11.06 -0.98 36.16
N GLU A 123 10.70 -1.80 35.17
CA GLU A 123 11.69 -2.64 34.48
C GLU A 123 12.67 -1.76 33.66
N PRO A 124 13.97 -2.07 33.65
CA PRO A 124 14.92 -1.40 32.75
C PRO A 124 14.50 -1.56 31.29
N VAL A 125 14.59 -0.48 30.52
CA VAL A 125 14.20 -0.43 29.12
C VAL A 125 15.46 -0.45 28.27
N HIS A 126 15.47 -1.19 27.16
CA HIS A 126 16.60 -1.15 26.23
C HIS A 126 16.72 0.25 25.61
N GLU A 127 17.93 0.70 25.28
CA GLU A 127 18.13 1.99 24.61
C GLU A 127 17.32 2.09 23.29
N ASP A 128 17.46 1.08 22.42
CA ASP A 128 16.69 0.91 21.17
C ASP A 128 15.26 0.35 21.38
N ASN A 129 14.56 0.77 22.45
CA ASN A 129 13.20 0.28 22.70
C ASN A 129 12.17 0.76 21.67
N ASP A 130 12.47 1.79 20.89
CA ASP A 130 11.67 2.19 19.74
C ASP A 130 11.65 1.13 18.63
N ILE A 131 12.78 0.43 18.42
CA ILE A 131 12.91 -0.68 17.47
C ILE A 131 12.50 -2.02 18.11
N LEU A 132 12.78 -2.22 19.39
CA LEU A 132 12.44 -3.46 20.12
C LEU A 132 11.01 -3.46 20.69
N GLY A 133 10.29 -2.36 20.52
CA GLY A 133 8.92 -2.13 20.98
C GLY A 133 7.89 -3.08 20.39
N MET A 134 6.66 -3.08 20.92
CA MET A 134 5.56 -3.84 20.31
C MET A 134 5.09 -3.21 18.98
N PHE A 135 5.17 -1.89 18.88
CA PHE A 135 4.71 -1.13 17.72
C PHE A 135 5.72 -1.06 16.56
N SER A 136 6.87 -1.72 16.68
CA SER A 136 7.84 -1.80 15.59
C SER A 136 7.54 -2.99 14.66
N PRO A 137 8.03 -2.97 13.41
CA PRO A 137 7.74 -4.01 12.41
C PRO A 137 8.00 -5.42 12.93
N GLU A 138 7.01 -6.31 12.84
CA GLU A 138 7.07 -7.70 13.32
C GLU A 138 8.32 -8.44 12.82
N GLU A 139 8.97 -9.17 13.72
CA GLU A 139 10.03 -10.10 13.35
C GLU A 139 9.46 -11.49 13.07
N TYR A 140 9.58 -11.94 11.82
CA TYR A 140 8.97 -13.18 11.36
C TYR A 140 9.89 -14.39 11.59
N THR A 141 9.42 -15.41 12.29
CA THR A 141 10.26 -16.56 12.73
C THR A 141 10.12 -17.82 11.90
N HIS A 142 9.10 -17.91 11.04
CA HIS A 142 8.84 -19.15 10.30
C HIS A 142 9.85 -19.41 9.16
N THR A 143 10.48 -18.36 8.61
CA THR A 143 11.52 -18.49 7.59
C THR A 143 12.61 -17.45 7.78
N THR A 144 13.84 -17.77 7.38
CA THR A 144 14.95 -16.80 7.36
C THR A 144 14.72 -15.76 6.25
N PRO A 145 15.09 -14.48 6.44
CA PRO A 145 14.86 -13.43 5.44
C PRO A 145 15.38 -13.77 4.03
N GLY A 146 16.56 -14.38 3.92
CA GLY A 146 17.13 -14.78 2.64
C GLY A 146 16.30 -15.82 1.90
N LYS A 147 15.77 -16.84 2.61
CA LYS A 147 14.85 -17.83 2.03
C LYS A 147 13.52 -17.22 1.63
N GLY A 148 12.96 -16.33 2.46
CA GLY A 148 11.71 -15.62 2.15
C GLY A 148 11.84 -14.79 0.88
N LEU A 149 12.91 -14.02 0.75
CA LEU A 149 13.19 -13.22 -0.44
C LEU A 149 13.37 -14.08 -1.69
N PHE A 150 14.08 -15.21 -1.58
CA PHE A 150 14.26 -16.15 -2.68
C PHE A 150 12.92 -16.74 -3.16
N GLN A 151 12.04 -17.15 -2.23
CA GLN A 151 10.73 -17.69 -2.56
C GLN A 151 9.84 -16.66 -3.27
N ILE A 152 9.79 -15.43 -2.76
CA ILE A 152 9.03 -14.34 -3.38
C ILE A 152 9.61 -14.00 -4.76
N GLY A 153 10.94 -13.92 -4.88
CA GLY A 153 11.61 -13.66 -6.15
C GLY A 153 11.32 -14.74 -7.19
N CYS A 154 11.36 -16.01 -6.80
CA CYS A 154 11.01 -17.14 -7.66
C CYS A 154 9.54 -17.06 -8.10
N PHE A 155 8.61 -16.78 -7.17
CA PHE A 155 7.19 -16.60 -7.49
C PHE A 155 6.99 -15.50 -8.55
N VAL A 156 7.57 -14.32 -8.32
CA VAL A 156 7.46 -13.19 -9.26
C VAL A 156 8.08 -13.54 -10.60
N ALA A 157 9.25 -14.16 -10.61
CA ALA A 157 9.94 -14.56 -11.84
C ALA A 157 9.13 -15.57 -12.66
N VAL A 158 8.51 -16.57 -12.01
CA VAL A 158 7.69 -17.57 -12.70
C VAL A 158 6.42 -16.95 -13.26
N VAL A 159 5.71 -16.13 -12.48
CA VAL A 159 4.47 -15.49 -12.93
C VAL A 159 4.74 -14.53 -14.10
N LEU A 160 5.71 -13.62 -13.94
CA LEU A 160 6.03 -12.67 -15.00
C LEU A 160 6.67 -13.36 -16.21
N GLY A 161 7.54 -14.34 -15.97
CA GLY A 161 8.13 -15.14 -17.05
C GLY A 161 7.07 -15.86 -17.88
N LEU A 162 6.07 -16.47 -17.24
CA LEU A 162 4.94 -17.09 -17.93
C LEU A 162 4.13 -16.05 -18.72
N CYS A 163 3.79 -14.91 -18.10
CA CYS A 163 3.09 -13.83 -18.79
C CYS A 163 3.84 -13.33 -20.02
N THR A 164 5.16 -13.18 -19.92
CA THR A 164 6.02 -12.79 -21.05
C THR A 164 6.00 -13.84 -22.15
N VAL A 165 6.19 -15.12 -21.81
CA VAL A 165 6.16 -16.21 -22.80
C VAL A 165 4.81 -16.26 -23.51
N VAL A 166 3.70 -16.17 -22.76
CA VAL A 166 2.36 -16.13 -23.35
C VAL A 166 2.20 -14.90 -24.24
N GLY A 167 2.60 -13.71 -23.77
CA GLY A 167 2.53 -12.48 -24.56
C GLY A 167 3.32 -12.53 -25.86
N MET A 168 4.42 -13.28 -25.92
CA MET A 168 5.25 -13.44 -27.12
C MET A 168 4.76 -14.55 -28.06
N THR A 169 4.08 -15.56 -27.53
CA THR A 169 3.69 -16.76 -28.29
C THR A 169 2.22 -16.76 -28.70
N TYR A 170 1.39 -15.96 -28.05
CA TYR A 170 -0.04 -15.90 -28.35
C TYR A 170 -0.27 -15.16 -29.67
N PRO A 171 -1.04 -15.73 -30.61
CA PRO A 171 -1.29 -15.10 -31.89
C PRO A 171 -2.08 -13.82 -31.74
N ASP A 172 -1.78 -12.85 -32.61
CA ASP A 172 -2.52 -11.60 -32.66
C ASP A 172 -4.00 -11.80 -32.96
N LYS A 173 -4.80 -10.82 -32.54
CA LYS A 173 -6.25 -10.82 -32.74
C LYS A 173 -6.58 -10.95 -34.22
N GLN A 174 -7.45 -11.90 -34.55
CA GLN A 174 -7.99 -12.16 -35.90
C GLN A 174 -8.98 -11.08 -36.39
N SER A 175 -8.74 -9.81 -36.09
CA SER A 175 -9.55 -8.71 -36.59
C SER A 175 -8.63 -7.57 -37.00
N ALA A 176 -8.90 -6.98 -38.17
CA ALA A 176 -8.29 -5.70 -38.52
C ALA A 176 -8.59 -4.67 -37.41
N PRO A 177 -7.62 -3.82 -37.05
CA PRO A 177 -7.87 -2.67 -36.18
C PRO A 177 -8.96 -1.78 -36.80
N ARG A 178 -9.73 -1.09 -35.95
CA ARG A 178 -10.79 -0.21 -36.44
C ARG A 178 -10.17 1.02 -37.09
N GLU A 179 -10.53 1.25 -38.34
CA GLU A 179 -10.11 2.42 -39.11
C GLU A 179 -11.21 3.49 -39.09
N PHE A 180 -10.77 4.74 -39.19
CA PHE A 180 -11.65 5.90 -39.23
C PHE A 180 -11.23 6.85 -40.35
N GLU A 181 -12.22 7.43 -41.04
CA GLU A 181 -11.98 8.37 -42.13
C GLU A 181 -11.11 9.55 -41.65
N GLY A 182 -9.99 9.80 -42.34
CA GLY A 182 -9.04 10.85 -41.97
C GLY A 182 -8.43 10.72 -40.57
N GLY A 183 -8.50 9.54 -39.94
CA GLY A 183 -7.95 9.32 -38.60
C GLY A 183 -8.58 10.16 -37.49
N LEU A 184 -9.79 10.71 -37.70
CA LEU A 184 -10.43 11.70 -36.83
C LEU A 184 -9.53 12.89 -36.46
N GLU A 185 -8.62 13.28 -37.36
CA GLU A 185 -7.62 14.32 -37.06
C GLU A 185 -8.27 15.62 -36.59
N ARG A 186 -9.36 16.05 -37.23
CA ARG A 186 -10.09 17.26 -36.85
C ARG A 186 -10.76 17.12 -35.48
N GLU A 187 -11.32 15.97 -35.19
CA GLU A 187 -12.07 15.70 -33.95
C GLU A 187 -11.14 15.44 -32.76
N LEU A 188 -9.90 14.99 -33.00
CA LEU A 188 -8.89 14.68 -31.97
C LEU A 188 -7.95 15.83 -31.62
N GLY A 189 -8.09 17.00 -32.26
CA GLY A 189 -7.34 18.21 -31.90
C GLY A 189 -6.48 18.82 -33.01
N GLY A 190 -6.62 18.32 -34.24
CA GLY A 190 -5.94 18.86 -35.41
C GLY A 190 -4.57 18.22 -35.70
N PRO A 191 -3.77 18.84 -36.59
CA PRO A 191 -2.59 18.22 -37.21
C PRO A 191 -1.48 17.78 -36.25
N ASP A 192 -1.40 18.39 -35.06
CA ASP A 192 -0.39 18.06 -34.04
C ASP A 192 -0.90 17.05 -32.99
N ALA A 193 -2.16 16.60 -33.09
CA ALA A 193 -2.74 15.62 -32.17
C ALA A 193 -2.49 14.18 -32.65
N LEU A 194 -2.42 13.23 -31.70
CA LEU A 194 -2.34 11.80 -32.01
C LEU A 194 -3.63 11.36 -32.73
N ARG A 195 -3.53 11.15 -34.05
CA ARG A 195 -4.63 10.66 -34.88
C ARG A 195 -4.97 9.19 -34.58
N ALA A 196 -6.23 8.82 -34.80
CA ALA A 196 -6.63 7.43 -34.87
C ALA A 196 -6.16 6.80 -36.19
N ARG A 197 -6.15 5.45 -36.26
CA ARG A 197 -5.76 4.71 -37.47
C ARG A 197 -6.69 5.07 -38.63
N ALA A 198 -6.12 5.45 -39.77
CA ALA A 198 -6.84 5.74 -41.01
C ALA A 198 -6.67 4.59 -42.01
N PRO A 199 -7.58 4.47 -43.01
CA PRO A 199 -7.42 3.51 -44.09
C PRO A 199 -6.10 3.71 -44.84
N GLY A 200 -5.32 2.65 -44.99
CA GLY A 200 -4.01 2.66 -45.65
C GLY A 200 -2.81 2.88 -44.72
N ASP A 201 -3.04 3.05 -43.42
CA ASP A 201 -1.97 3.01 -42.42
C ASP A 201 -1.56 1.54 -42.15
N GLU A 202 -0.26 1.24 -42.23
CA GLU A 202 0.34 -0.07 -41.91
C GLU A 202 0.70 -0.19 -40.42
#